data_AF-A0A2E5JQQ0-F1
#
_entry.id   AF-A0A2E5JQQ0-F1
#
_cell.length_a   1.000
_cell.length_b   1.000
_cell.length_c   1.000
_cell.angle_alpha   90.00
_cell.angle_beta   90.00
_cell.angle_gamma   90.00
#
_symmetry.space_group_name_H-M   'P 1'
#
loop_
_entity.id
_entity.type
_entity.pdbx_description
1 polymer ?
#
loop_
_entity_poly.entity_id
_entity_poly.type
_entity_poly.pdbx_seq_one_letter_code
_entity_poly.pdbx_strand_id
1 'polypeptide(L)'
;MYKKKRRSKKIQNIIDTLFFYLITSVALGGLVIYLWVYTEIDDSLYALDIQNKTVQRLSDDIQSVQSKIDALSKPDVISKKAKEKWGMVFAQPETISVHINSVDLSSL
;
A
#
# COMPACT_ATOMS: atom_id res chain seq x y z
N MET A 1 -62.06 -37.91 -24.57
CA MET A 1 -62.00 -38.69 -23.30
C MET A 1 -60.53 -38.92 -22.93
N TYR A 2 -59.88 -37.96 -22.26
CA TYR A 2 -58.44 -38.03 -21.98
C TYR A 2 -58.18 -38.88 -20.73
N LYS A 3 -57.69 -40.11 -20.93
CA LYS A 3 -57.29 -41.02 -19.85
C LYS A 3 -56.05 -40.45 -19.15
N LYS A 4 -56.26 -39.81 -18.00
CA LYS A 4 -55.19 -39.38 -17.08
C LYS A 4 -54.36 -40.61 -16.67
N LYS A 5 -53.09 -40.59 -17.04
CA LYS A 5 -52.08 -41.60 -16.73
C LYS A 5 -51.95 -41.69 -15.21
N ARG A 6 -52.51 -42.74 -14.61
CA ARG A 6 -52.44 -43.03 -13.17
C ARG A 6 -50.99 -43.45 -12.84
N ARG A 7 -50.03 -42.51 -12.83
CA ARG A 7 -48.71 -42.79 -12.25
C ARG A 7 -48.95 -43.24 -10.81
N SER A 8 -48.35 -44.36 -10.43
CA SER A 8 -48.52 -44.97 -9.11
C SER A 8 -48.19 -43.92 -8.04
N LYS A 9 -49.16 -43.55 -7.20
CA LYS A 9 -49.01 -42.55 -6.11
C LYS A 9 -47.75 -42.80 -5.27
N LYS A 10 -47.28 -44.05 -5.20
CA LYS A 10 -46.03 -44.44 -4.53
C LYS A 10 -44.78 -43.76 -5.11
N ILE A 11 -44.65 -43.61 -6.43
CA ILE A 11 -43.46 -43.01 -7.07
C ILE A 11 -43.41 -41.49 -6.83
N GLN A 12 -44.57 -40.83 -6.82
CA GLN A 12 -44.64 -39.39 -6.55
C GLN A 12 -44.20 -39.07 -5.11
N ASN A 13 -44.66 -39.85 -4.13
CA ASN A 13 -44.25 -39.66 -2.73
C ASN A 13 -42.75 -39.84 -2.50
N ILE A 14 -42.11 -40.78 -3.21
CA ILE A 14 -40.65 -41.00 -3.14
C ILE A 14 -39.90 -39.79 -3.68
N ILE A 15 -40.36 -39.24 -4.82
CA ILE A 15 -39.77 -38.04 -5.43
C ILE A 15 -39.92 -36.83 -4.50
N ASP A 16 -41.11 -36.62 -3.92
CA ASP A 16 -41.37 -35.50 -3.02
C ASP A 16 -40.48 -35.55 -1.76
N THR A 17 -40.28 -36.75 -1.20
CA THR A 17 -39.40 -36.94 -0.03
C THR A 17 -37.93 -36.69 -0.39
N LEU A 18 -37.50 -37.11 -1.59
CA LEU A 18 -36.13 -36.85 -2.09
C LEU A 18 -35.88 -35.35 -2.26
N PHE A 19 -36.84 -34.62 -2.83
CA PHE A 19 -36.74 -33.16 -2.97
C PHE A 19 -36.71 -32.46 -1.62
N PHE A 20 -37.53 -32.89 -0.66
CA PHE A 20 -37.50 -32.35 0.69
C PHE A 20 -36.11 -32.53 1.33
N TYR A 21 -35.52 -33.72 1.19
CA TYR A 21 -34.17 -33.98 1.71
C TYR A 21 -33.09 -33.14 1.01
N LEU A 22 -33.18 -32.98 -0.31
CA LEU A 22 -32.24 -32.17 -1.08
C LEU A 22 -32.30 -30.70 -0.67
N ILE A 23 -33.50 -30.12 -0.58
CA ILE A 23 -33.70 -28.73 -0.17
C ILE A 23 -33.15 -28.51 1.23
N THR A 24 -33.41 -29.43 2.16
CA THR A 24 -32.90 -29.34 3.54
C THR A 24 -31.37 -29.44 3.57
N SER A 25 -30.78 -30.32 2.76
CA SER A 25 -29.32 -30.47 2.65
C SER A 25 -28.66 -29.23 2.04
N VAL A 26 -29.28 -28.64 1.02
CA VAL A 26 -28.82 -27.39 0.40
C VAL A 26 -28.96 -26.22 1.36
N ALA A 27 -30.04 -26.15 2.15
CA ALA A 27 -30.19 -25.12 3.17
C ALA A 27 -29.09 -25.21 4.23
N LEU A 28 -28.77 -26.43 4.69
CA LEU A 28 -27.68 -26.67 5.63
C LEU A 28 -26.31 -26.34 5.02
N GLY A 29 -26.06 -26.80 3.79
CA GLY A 29 -24.81 -26.55 3.07
C GLY A 29 -24.60 -25.07 2.76
N GLY A 30 -25.66 -24.37 2.35
CA GLY A 30 -25.64 -22.93 2.12
C GLY A 30 -25.29 -22.14 3.39
N LEU A 31 -25.78 -22.57 4.55
CA LEU A 31 -25.42 -21.97 5.83
C LEU A 31 -23.92 -22.14 6.14
N VAL A 32 -23.37 -23.34 5.91
CA VAL A 32 -21.93 -23.60 6.11
C VAL A 32 -21.07 -22.77 5.15
N ILE A 33 -21.45 -22.72 3.86
CA ILE A 33 -20.74 -21.92 2.85
C ILE A 33 -20.79 -20.44 3.20
N TYR A 34 -21.93 -19.93 3.67
CA TYR A 34 -22.08 -18.54 4.09
C TYR A 34 -21.07 -18.16 5.18
N LEU A 35 -20.96 -19.00 6.23
CA LEU A 35 -19.98 -18.80 7.30
C LEU A 35 -18.54 -18.88 6.80
N TRP A 36 -18.25 -19.83 5.91
CA TRP A 36 -16.92 -20.00 5.35
C TRP A 36 -16.50 -18.77 4.53
N VAL A 37 -17.35 -18.29 3.63
CA VAL A 37 -17.09 -17.07 2.83
C VAL A 37 -16.92 -15.86 3.74
N TYR A 38 -17.73 -15.74 4.80
CA TYR A 38 -17.57 -14.66 5.76
C TYR A 38 -16.19 -14.68 6.42
N THR A 39 -15.71 -15.86 6.82
CA THR A 39 -14.39 -16.01 7.46
C THR A 39 -13.25 -15.70 6.49
N GLU A 40 -13.36 -16.15 5.24
CA GLU A 40 -12.37 -15.86 4.19
C GLU A 40 -12.26 -14.35 3.88
N ILE A 41 -13.40 -13.65 3.85
CA ILE A 41 -13.42 -12.21 3.65
C ILE A 41 -12.75 -11.48 4.82
N ASP A 42 -13.03 -11.89 6.07
CA ASP A 42 -12.43 -11.30 7.26
C ASP A 42 -10.90 -11.43 7.24
N ASP A 43 -10.37 -12.60 6.88
CA ASP A 43 -8.92 -12.82 6.76
C ASP A 43 -8.29 -11.94 5.68
N SER A 44 -8.95 -11.79 4.53
CA SER A 44 -8.47 -10.90 3.47
C SER A 44 -8.48 -9.42 3.89
N LEU A 45 -9.50 -8.98 4.62
CA LEU A 45 -9.58 -7.62 5.15
C LEU A 45 -8.47 -7.36 6.17
N TYR A 46 -8.19 -8.32 7.03
CA TYR A 46 -7.09 -8.24 7.99
C TYR A 46 -5.73 -8.10 7.31
N ALA A 47 -5.48 -8.90 6.26
CA ALA A 47 -4.25 -8.80 5.47
C ALA A 47 -4.11 -7.43 4.79
N LEU A 48 -5.21 -6.85 4.30
CA LEU A 48 -5.22 -5.52 3.67
C LEU A 48 -4.91 -4.42 4.69
N ASP A 49 -5.47 -4.49 5.90
CA ASP A 49 -5.18 -3.54 6.97
C ASP A 49 -3.70 -3.55 7.37
N ILE A 50 -3.09 -4.74 7.48
CA ILE A 50 -1.65 -4.87 7.74
C ILE A 50 -0.83 -4.25 6.61
N GLN A 51 -1.15 -4.54 5.36
CA GLN A 51 -0.44 -3.98 4.22
C GLN A 51 -0.54 -2.47 4.19
N ASN A 52 -1.72 -1.91 4.41
CA ASN A 52 -1.94 -0.47 4.45
C ASN A 52 -1.13 0.20 5.56
N LYS A 53 -1.13 -0.39 6.77
CA LYS A 53 -0.30 0.08 7.89
C LYS A 53 1.19 0.00 7.58
N THR A 54 1.62 -1.04 6.85
CA THR A 54 3.02 -1.22 6.44
C THR A 54 3.43 -0.14 5.45
N VAL A 55 2.59 0.16 4.45
CA VAL A 55 2.82 1.24 3.48
C VAL A 55 2.94 2.58 4.18
N GLN A 56 2.01 2.88 5.10
CA GLN A 56 2.05 4.12 5.87
C GLN A 56 3.34 4.23 6.70
N ARG A 57 3.70 3.17 7.43
CA ARG A 57 4.92 3.13 8.23
C ARG A 57 6.18 3.32 7.38
N LEU A 58 6.24 2.71 6.21
CA LEU A 58 7.38 2.85 5.31
C LEU A 58 7.49 4.28 4.75
N SER A 59 6.35 4.92 4.47
CA SER A 59 6.29 6.34 4.07
C SER A 59 6.80 7.26 5.19
N ASP A 60 6.38 7.01 6.43
CA ASP A 60 6.84 7.78 7.60
C ASP A 60 8.35 7.60 7.84
N ASP A 61 8.84 6.37 7.68
CA ASP A 61 10.28 6.06 7.80
C ASP A 61 11.09 6.77 6.71
N ILE A 62 10.62 6.78 5.45
CA ILE A 62 11.25 7.53 4.35
C ILE A 62 11.30 9.01 4.69
N GLN A 63 10.20 9.59 5.16
CA GLN A 63 10.14 11.01 5.54
C GLN A 63 11.10 11.32 6.70
N SER A 64 11.19 10.44 7.69
CA SER A 64 12.14 10.57 8.81
C SER A 64 13.58 10.55 8.34
N VAL A 65 13.92 9.62 7.44
CA VAL A 65 15.27 9.53 6.85
C VAL A 65 15.59 10.77 6.03
N GLN A 66 14.66 11.24 5.20
CA GLN A 66 14.83 12.46 4.41
C GLN A 66 15.05 13.68 5.33
N SER A 67 14.26 13.81 6.38
CA SER A 67 14.41 14.90 7.36
C SER A 67 15.79 14.87 8.05
N LYS A 68 16.31 13.68 8.37
CA LYS A 68 17.68 13.51 8.90
C LYS A 68 18.74 13.90 7.89
N ILE A 69 18.57 13.54 6.62
CA ILE A 69 19.46 13.94 5.53
C ILE A 69 19.46 15.46 5.41
N ASP A 70 18.28 16.10 5.37
CA ASP A 70 18.16 17.55 5.27
C ASP A 70 18.82 18.25 6.46
N ALA A 71 18.65 17.72 7.67
CA ALA A 71 19.29 18.24 8.87
C ALA A 71 20.83 18.12 8.80
N LEU A 72 21.35 17.00 8.28
CA LEU A 72 22.78 16.76 8.13
C LEU A 72 23.40 17.53 6.95
N SER A 73 22.62 17.77 5.89
CA SER A 73 23.04 18.47 4.68
C SER A 73 23.05 20.00 4.86
N LYS A 74 22.52 20.51 5.97
CA LYS A 74 22.58 21.96 6.28
C LYS A 74 24.05 22.42 6.30
N PRO A 75 24.42 23.45 5.51
CA PRO A 75 25.80 23.93 5.41
C PRO A 75 26.43 24.30 6.76
N ASP A 76 25.64 24.79 7.72
CA ASP A 76 26.09 25.10 9.08
C ASP A 76 26.53 23.84 9.86
N VAL A 77 25.79 22.73 9.73
CA VAL A 77 26.15 21.44 10.35
C VAL A 77 27.40 20.85 9.72
N ILE A 78 27.54 20.97 8.39
CA ILE A 78 28.73 20.55 7.65
C ILE A 78 29.95 21.38 8.08
N SER A 79 29.81 22.70 8.12
CA SER A 79 30.88 23.62 8.50
C SER A 79 31.32 23.40 9.95
N LYS A 80 30.37 23.17 10.87
CA LYS A 80 30.65 22.81 12.26
C LYS A 80 31.42 21.50 12.37
N LYS A 81 30.98 20.44 11.67
CA LYS A 81 31.70 19.14 11.64
C LYS A 81 33.08 19.25 11.00
N ALA A 82 33.23 20.03 9.92
CA ALA A 82 34.52 20.26 9.26
C ALA A 82 35.51 20.99 10.17
N LYS A 83 35.04 22.00 10.90
CA LYS A 83 35.85 22.72 11.90
C LYS A 83 36.28 21.80 13.05
N GLU A 84 35.34 21.03 13.60
CA GLU A 84 35.55 20.25 14.82
C GLU A 84 36.37 18.96 14.57
N LYS A 85 36.11 18.24 13.47
CA LYS A 85 36.81 16.99 13.17
C LYS A 85 38.06 17.15 12.30
N TRP A 86 38.09 18.16 11.43
CA TRP A 86 39.12 18.29 10.39
C TRP A 86 39.99 19.54 10.60
N GLY A 87 39.70 20.34 11.65
CA GLY A 87 40.42 21.57 11.94
C GLY A 87 40.28 22.62 10.83
N MET A 88 39.29 22.49 9.95
CA MET A 88 39.14 23.39 8.80
C MET A 88 38.72 24.78 9.26
N VAL A 89 39.32 25.79 8.64
CA VAL A 89 39.01 27.22 8.85
C VAL A 89 38.39 27.78 7.57
N PHE A 90 37.53 28.79 7.72
CA PHE A 90 36.96 29.47 6.56
C PHE A 90 38.07 30.12 5.73
N ALA A 91 38.09 29.83 4.44
CA ALA A 91 39.00 30.49 3.51
C ALA A 91 38.67 31.99 3.44
N GLN A 92 39.69 32.83 3.53
CA GLN A 92 39.50 34.26 3.28
C GLN A 92 39.24 34.46 1.78
N PRO A 93 38.26 35.29 1.39
CA PRO A 93 38.01 35.56 -0.02
C PRO A 93 39.22 36.31 -0.60
N GLU A 94 39.91 35.70 -1.56
CA GLU A 94 40.91 36.40 -2.35
C GLU A 94 40.18 37.27 -3.37
N THR A 95 40.32 38.60 -3.24
CA THR A 95 39.76 39.55 -4.20
C THR A 95 40.57 39.49 -5.49
N ILE A 96 40.04 38.84 -6.51
CA ILE A 96 40.60 38.87 -7.87
C ILE A 96 40.10 40.15 -8.54
N SER A 97 40.92 41.21 -8.53
CA SER A 97 40.65 42.44 -9.27
C SER A 97 41.08 42.27 -10.73
N VAL A 98 40.11 42.10 -11.64
CA VAL A 98 40.37 42.11 -13.08
C VAL A 98 40.34 43.55 -13.57
N HIS A 99 41.50 44.09 -13.94
CA HIS A 99 41.60 45.40 -14.59
C HIS A 99 41.29 45.25 -16.07
N ILE A 100 40.10 45.65 -16.49
CA ILE A 100 39.75 45.75 -17.91
C ILE A 100 40.29 47.09 -18.43
N ASN A 101 41.16 47.04 -19.43
CA ASN A 101 41.70 48.23 -20.07
C ASN A 101 40.63 48.84 -20.99
N SER A 102 40.40 50.15 -20.92
CA SER A 102 39.32 50.85 -21.62
C SER A 102 39.40 50.76 -23.15
N VAL A 103 40.54 50.35 -23.69
CA VAL A 103 40.76 50.14 -25.12
C VAL A 103 39.87 49.01 -25.68
N ASP A 104 39.61 47.95 -24.91
CA ASP A 104 38.77 46.81 -25.35
C ASP A 104 37.25 47.04 -25.19
N LEU A 105 36.83 48.13 -24.54
CA LEU A 105 35.40 48.47 -24.37
C LEU A 105 34.87 49.37 -25.49
N SER A 106 35.75 49.92 -26.32
CA SER A 106 35.42 50.85 -27.41
C SER A 106 35.28 50.15 -28.78
N SER A 107 35.43 48.83 -28.81
CA SER A 107 35.30 47.96 -29.98
C SER A 107 34.03 47.06 -29.96
N LEU A 108 33.09 47.34 -29.04
CA LEU A 108 31.71 46.83 -29.02
C LEU A 108 30.73 47.93 -29.41
#